data_AF-A0A6P7SML3-F1
#
_entry.id   AF-A0A6P7SML3-F1
#
_cell.length_a   1.000
_cell.length_b   1.000
_cell.length_c   1.000
_cell.angle_alpha   90.00
_cell.angle_beta   90.00
_cell.angle_gamma   90.00
#
_symmetry.space_group_name_H-M   'P 1'
#
loop_
_entity.id
_entity.type
_entity.pdbx_description
1 polymer ?
#
loop_
_entity_poly.entity_id
_entity_poly.type
_entity_poly.pdbx_seq_one_letter_code
_entity_poly.pdbx_strand_id
1 'polypeptide(L)'
;MFEQLSLSLDFALWRDFKWIFVIADLPYPILGADFLHCFSLLVDVCQQHLLDSSMQLSVPGCPAFTPVVSPVSFSAVSDDTYHSLLNSFPDFTDLTFNVVDPVHSMGHFIDTNGPPVFTCPHCLSPDKLKAVKAEFDYMLQLQLIHPSTSPWFSPLHLVPKGKTDIHPVGDY
;
A
#
# COMPACT_ATOMS: atom_id res chain seq x y z
N MET A 1 15.74 19.28 -19.53
CA MET A 1 15.74 18.24 -20.57
C MET A 1 16.57 17.10 -20.01
N PHE A 2 15.99 15.92 -19.81
CA PHE A 2 16.75 14.79 -19.25
C PHE A 2 17.67 14.23 -20.33
N GLU A 3 18.91 13.90 -19.97
CA GLU A 3 19.83 13.25 -20.90
C GLU A 3 19.39 11.80 -21.16
N GLN A 4 19.65 11.31 -22.37
CA GLN A 4 19.26 9.96 -22.79
C GLN A 4 20.47 9.20 -23.33
N LEU A 5 20.51 7.90 -23.08
CA LEU A 5 21.59 7.03 -23.49
C LEU A 5 21.04 5.72 -24.05
N SER A 6 21.45 5.36 -25.26
CA SER A 6 21.14 4.05 -25.85
C SER A 6 22.11 3.00 -25.34
N LEU A 7 21.62 1.97 -24.64
CA LEU A 7 22.42 0.85 -24.15
C LEU A 7 21.85 -0.49 -24.64
N SER A 8 22.72 -1.50 -24.72
CA SER A 8 22.34 -2.89 -24.94
C SER A 8 22.68 -3.66 -23.67
N LEU A 9 21.67 -4.23 -23.02
CA LEU A 9 21.84 -5.04 -21.82
C LEU A 9 21.84 -6.53 -22.19
N ASP A 10 22.67 -7.31 -21.52
CA ASP A 10 22.67 -8.77 -21.58
C ASP A 10 22.46 -9.32 -20.17
N PHE A 11 21.38 -10.08 -20.00
CA PHE A 11 21.02 -10.76 -18.74
C PHE A 11 21.32 -12.26 -18.79
N ALA A 12 22.13 -12.73 -19.74
CA ALA A 12 22.34 -14.14 -20.04
C ALA A 12 21.06 -14.90 -20.44
N LEU A 13 20.07 -14.17 -20.98
CA LEU A 13 18.81 -14.71 -21.50
C LEU A 13 18.87 -14.99 -23.01
N TRP A 14 20.09 -15.21 -23.54
CA TRP A 14 20.35 -15.60 -24.92
C TRP A 14 19.86 -14.58 -25.97
N ARG A 15 19.67 -13.32 -25.57
CA ARG A 15 19.38 -12.18 -26.46
C ARG A 15 19.80 -10.86 -25.80
N ASP A 16 20.08 -9.88 -26.67
CA ASP A 16 20.39 -8.51 -26.26
C ASP A 16 19.12 -7.67 -26.10
N PHE A 17 19.10 -6.82 -25.09
CA PHE A 17 17.99 -5.92 -24.79
C PHE A 17 18.41 -4.46 -25.05
N LYS A 18 18.06 -3.94 -26.23
CA LYS A 18 18.43 -2.58 -26.65
C LYS A 18 17.38 -1.55 -26.25
N TRP A 19 17.77 -0.55 -25.47
CA TRP A 19 16.82 0.44 -24.95
C TRP A 19 17.46 1.83 -24.80
N ILE A 20 16.63 2.86 -24.88
CA ILE A 20 17.01 4.24 -24.63
C ILE A 20 16.70 4.54 -23.16
N PHE A 21 17.72 4.60 -22.33
CA PHE A 21 17.62 4.90 -20.92
C PHE A 21 17.66 6.40 -20.68
N VAL A 22 16.97 6.86 -19.65
CA VAL A 22 17.09 8.22 -19.13
C VAL A 22 18.23 8.24 -18.11
N ILE A 23 19.13 9.20 -18.24
CA ILE A 23 20.20 9.43 -17.26
C ILE A 23 19.59 10.15 -16.07
N ALA A 24 19.66 9.52 -14.91
CA ALA A 24 19.21 10.06 -13.63
C ALA A 24 20.38 10.03 -12.63
N ASP A 25 20.44 11.03 -11.75
CA ASP A 25 21.39 11.09 -10.64
C ASP A 25 20.93 10.14 -9.52
N LEU A 26 21.09 8.84 -9.75
CA LEU A 26 20.74 7.77 -8.83
C LEU A 26 21.98 6.90 -8.56
N PRO A 27 22.19 6.45 -7.32
CA PRO A 27 23.37 5.66 -6.97
C PRO A 27 23.35 4.23 -7.54
N TYR A 28 22.25 3.79 -8.15
CA TYR A 28 22.10 2.47 -8.77
C TYR A 28 21.19 2.55 -10.01
N PRO A 29 21.36 1.63 -10.98
CA PRO A 29 20.50 1.53 -12.15
C PRO A 29 19.13 0.94 -11.79
N ILE A 30 18.07 1.45 -12.42
CA ILE A 30 16.69 0.96 -12.25
C ILE A 30 16.14 0.55 -13.61
N LEU A 31 15.49 -0.61 -13.65
CA LEU A 31 14.70 -1.04 -14.81
C LEU A 31 13.23 -0.72 -14.57
N GLY A 32 12.64 0.04 -15.48
CA GLY A 32 11.22 0.37 -15.42
C GLY A 32 10.32 -0.77 -15.86
N ALA A 33 9.05 -0.71 -15.45
CA ALA A 33 8.04 -1.67 -15.87
C ALA A 33 7.76 -1.62 -17.38
N ASP A 34 8.03 -0.50 -18.03
CA ASP A 34 7.98 -0.28 -19.47
C ASP A 34 9.01 -1.13 -20.22
N PHE A 35 10.25 -1.16 -19.73
CA PHE A 35 11.31 -2.03 -20.25
C PHE A 35 10.92 -3.50 -20.10
N LEU A 36 10.48 -3.90 -18.89
CA LEU A 36 10.07 -5.27 -18.62
C LEU A 36 8.91 -5.70 -19.54
N HIS A 37 7.92 -4.83 -19.73
CA HIS A 37 6.80 -5.08 -20.63
C HIS A 37 7.24 -5.22 -22.09
N CYS A 38 8.07 -4.29 -22.60
CA CYS A 38 8.52 -4.33 -23.99
C CYS A 38 9.26 -5.61 -24.33
N PHE A 39 10.04 -6.14 -23.39
CA PHE A 39 10.80 -7.37 -23.59
C PHE A 39 10.11 -8.62 -23.05
N SER A 40 8.87 -8.53 -22.55
CA SER A 40 8.14 -9.66 -21.99
C SER A 40 8.90 -10.38 -20.85
N LEU A 41 9.58 -9.57 -20.01
CA LEU A 41 10.30 -10.04 -18.83
C LEU A 41 9.39 -10.03 -17.60
N LEU A 42 9.50 -11.06 -16.77
CA LEU A 42 8.77 -11.20 -15.49
C LEU A 42 9.77 -11.32 -14.35
N VAL A 43 9.55 -10.55 -13.29
CA VAL A 43 10.35 -10.63 -12.06
C VAL A 43 9.64 -11.58 -11.09
N ASP A 44 10.21 -12.77 -10.86
CA ASP A 44 9.75 -13.69 -9.83
C ASP A 44 10.47 -13.37 -8.51
N VAL A 45 9.79 -12.64 -7.64
CA VAL A 45 10.33 -12.22 -6.34
C VAL A 45 10.46 -13.40 -5.38
N CYS A 46 9.58 -14.40 -5.47
CA CYS A 46 9.55 -15.55 -4.57
C CYS A 46 10.75 -16.47 -4.83
N GLN A 47 11.03 -16.74 -6.10
CA GLN A 47 12.16 -17.57 -6.52
C GLN A 47 13.43 -16.75 -6.76
N GLN A 48 13.36 -15.42 -6.67
CA GLN A 48 14.45 -14.49 -6.94
C GLN A 48 15.00 -14.61 -8.36
N HIS A 49 14.13 -14.80 -9.36
CA HIS A 49 14.52 -15.01 -10.75
C HIS A 49 13.98 -13.91 -11.67
N LEU A 50 14.69 -13.65 -12.77
CA LEU A 50 14.18 -12.89 -13.91
C LEU A 50 13.84 -13.86 -15.03
N LEU A 51 12.57 -13.92 -15.40
CA LEU A 51 12.03 -14.82 -16.40
C LEU A 51 11.82 -14.08 -17.72
N ASP A 52 12.19 -14.72 -18.81
CA ASP A 52 11.83 -14.34 -20.16
C ASP A 52 10.62 -15.16 -20.60
N SER A 53 9.44 -14.55 -20.61
CA SER A 53 8.22 -15.28 -20.99
C SER A 53 8.16 -15.62 -22.49
N SER A 54 8.94 -14.94 -23.32
CA SER A 54 8.98 -15.19 -24.76
C SER A 54 9.84 -16.41 -25.12
N MET A 55 10.96 -16.59 -24.42
CA MET A 55 11.90 -17.71 -24.64
C MET A 55 11.79 -18.80 -23.58
N GLN A 56 10.97 -18.61 -22.55
CA GLN A 56 10.84 -19.51 -21.39
C GLN A 56 12.20 -19.76 -20.70
N LEU A 57 13.05 -18.72 -20.68
CA LEU A 57 14.36 -18.75 -20.04
C LEU A 57 14.29 -18.03 -18.69
N SER A 58 15.17 -18.43 -17.78
CA SER A 58 15.23 -17.88 -16.43
C SER A 58 16.68 -17.62 -16.09
N VAL A 59 16.96 -16.46 -15.53
CA VAL A 59 18.26 -16.16 -14.91
C VAL A 59 18.04 -15.93 -13.41
N PRO A 60 18.85 -16.55 -12.53
CA PRO A 60 18.79 -16.24 -11.11
C PRO A 60 19.18 -14.77 -10.90
N GLY A 61 18.33 -14.06 -10.18
CA GLY A 61 18.62 -12.74 -9.64
C GLY A 61 19.23 -12.86 -8.24
N CYS A 62 19.76 -11.75 -7.77
CA CYS A 62 20.14 -11.59 -6.37
C CYS A 62 19.36 -10.40 -5.81
N PRO A 63 18.76 -10.51 -4.62
CA PRO A 63 18.20 -9.37 -3.93
C PRO A 63 19.26 -8.29 -3.78
N ALA A 64 18.93 -7.06 -4.19
CA ALA A 64 19.79 -5.92 -3.90
C ALA A 64 19.75 -5.65 -2.39
N PHE A 65 20.90 -5.52 -1.76
CA PHE A 65 21.03 -5.09 -0.36
C PHE A 65 21.00 -3.56 -0.21
N THR A 66 20.61 -2.85 -1.27
CA THR A 66 20.47 -1.39 -1.22
C THR A 66 19.23 -1.02 -0.42
N PRO A 67 19.24 0.09 0.35
CA PRO A 67 18.04 0.58 1.01
C PRO A 67 16.93 0.77 -0.02
N VAL A 68 15.75 0.24 0.32
CA VAL A 68 14.57 0.21 -0.54
C VAL A 68 14.25 1.62 -1.05
N VAL A 69 14.21 1.77 -2.37
CA VAL A 69 13.67 2.96 -3.06
C VAL A 69 12.19 2.72 -3.25
N SER A 70 11.45 2.74 -2.16
CA SER A 70 10.01 2.79 -2.28
C SER A 70 9.64 4.26 -2.51
N PRO A 71 8.76 4.58 -3.47
CA PRO A 71 8.18 5.91 -3.52
C PRO A 71 7.40 6.27 -2.23
N VAL A 72 7.08 5.28 -1.38
CA VAL A 72 6.40 5.45 -0.09
C VAL A 72 7.38 5.49 1.09
N SER A 73 8.57 4.92 0.94
CA SER A 73 9.70 5.08 1.88
C SER A 73 10.90 5.61 1.12
N PHE A 74 10.92 6.93 0.96
CA PHE A 74 12.05 7.68 0.43
C PHE A 74 13.24 7.54 1.39
N SER A 75 13.95 6.42 1.31
CA SER A 75 15.32 6.32 1.83
C SER A 75 16.26 6.62 0.67
N ALA A 76 16.16 7.86 0.15
CA ALA A 76 17.23 8.38 -0.67
C ALA A 76 18.40 8.65 0.28
N VAL A 77 19.55 8.11 -0.10
CA VAL A 77 20.83 8.09 0.61
C VAL A 77 21.45 9.49 0.66
N SER A 78 20.66 10.51 0.98
CA SER A 78 21.09 11.90 1.01
C SER A 78 21.12 12.41 2.45
N ASP A 79 22.22 13.07 2.80
CA ASP A 79 22.44 13.74 4.09
C ASP A 79 21.68 15.09 4.13
N ASP A 80 20.48 15.12 3.54
CA ASP A 80 19.64 16.32 3.50
C ASP A 80 18.81 16.40 4.79
N THR A 81 18.54 17.64 5.19
CA THR A 81 17.90 18.00 6.46
C THR A 81 16.54 17.30 6.65
N TYR A 82 15.82 17.06 5.55
CA TYR A 82 14.52 16.38 5.57
C TYR A 82 14.64 14.87 5.90
N HIS A 83 15.70 14.21 5.46
CA HIS A 83 15.92 12.80 5.81
C HIS A 83 16.31 12.64 7.27
N SER A 84 17.18 13.51 7.79
CA SER A 84 17.48 13.54 9.22
C SER A 84 16.23 13.78 10.05
N LEU A 85 15.32 14.65 9.58
CA LEU A 85 14.04 14.90 10.25
C LEU A 85 13.11 13.68 10.22
N LEU A 86 12.92 13.03 9.07
CA LEU A 86 12.07 11.83 8.98
C LEU A 86 12.64 10.68 9.82
N ASN A 87 13.96 10.47 9.78
CA ASN A 87 14.65 9.47 10.61
C ASN A 87 14.55 9.76 12.11
N SER A 88 14.36 11.03 12.51
CA SER A 88 14.13 11.38 13.92
C SER A 88 12.73 10.99 14.42
N PHE A 89 11.80 10.66 13.52
CA PHE A 89 10.44 10.25 13.86
C PHE A 89 9.98 9.02 13.04
N PRO A 90 10.58 7.84 13.28
CA PRO A 90 10.28 6.62 12.52
C PRO A 90 8.79 6.23 12.59
N ASP A 91 8.12 6.55 13.70
CA ASP A 91 6.70 6.25 13.93
C ASP A 91 5.77 6.90 12.90
N PHE A 92 6.13 8.06 12.31
CA PHE A 92 5.33 8.68 11.24
C PHE A 92 5.50 8.01 9.89
N THR A 93 6.59 7.26 9.71
CA THR A 93 6.92 6.56 8.45
C THR A 93 6.56 5.07 8.53
N ASP A 94 6.06 4.60 9.67
CA ASP A 94 5.62 3.22 9.84
C ASP A 94 4.28 2.99 9.13
N LEU A 95 4.32 2.21 8.05
CA LEU A 95 3.15 1.85 7.24
C LEU A 95 2.52 0.53 7.67
N THR A 96 2.98 -0.06 8.78
CA THR A 96 2.45 -1.35 9.23
C THR A 96 1.05 -1.24 9.84
N PHE A 97 0.53 -0.02 10.07
CA PHE A 97 -0.77 0.24 10.69
C PHE A 97 -0.98 -0.51 12.01
N ASN A 98 0.12 -0.88 12.68
CA ASN A 98 0.04 -1.54 13.97
C ASN A 98 -0.59 -0.56 14.95
N VAL A 99 -1.66 -0.99 15.61
CA VAL A 99 -2.29 -0.23 16.70
C VAL A 99 -1.30 -0.22 17.86
N VAL A 100 -0.54 0.86 18.00
CA VAL A 100 0.35 1.08 19.15
C VAL A 100 -0.50 1.53 20.33
N ASP A 101 -0.34 0.88 21.48
CA ASP A 101 -1.00 1.32 22.71
C ASP A 101 -0.62 2.78 23.00
N PRO A 102 -1.58 3.67 23.29
CA PRO A 102 -1.28 5.06 23.56
C PRO A 102 -0.32 5.17 24.76
N VAL A 103 0.73 5.98 24.60
CA VAL A 103 1.80 6.18 25.59
C VAL A 103 1.27 6.67 26.94
N HIS A 104 0.12 7.36 26.93
CA HIS A 104 -0.54 7.85 28.13
C HIS A 104 -1.79 7.03 28.46
N SER A 105 -2.01 6.78 29.76
CA SER A 105 -3.20 6.10 30.29
C SER A 105 -4.48 6.95 30.28
N MET A 106 -4.47 8.10 29.61
CA MET A 106 -5.64 8.95 29.44
C MET A 106 -6.61 8.30 28.44
N GLY A 107 -7.79 7.94 28.93
CA GLY A 107 -8.92 7.54 28.08
C GLY A 107 -9.85 8.73 27.82
N HIS A 108 -10.46 8.75 26.64
CA HIS A 108 -11.56 9.67 26.36
C HIS A 108 -12.86 9.13 26.98
N PHE A 109 -13.52 9.95 27.80
CA PHE A 109 -14.84 9.65 28.35
C PHE A 109 -15.86 10.65 27.78
N ILE A 110 -16.91 10.12 27.16
CA ILE A 110 -18.04 10.92 26.68
C ILE A 110 -19.10 10.91 27.78
N ASP A 111 -19.39 12.06 28.35
CA ASP A 111 -20.45 12.20 29.34
C ASP A 111 -21.82 12.10 28.64
N THR A 112 -22.64 11.13 29.06
CA THR A 112 -23.94 10.84 28.44
C THR A 112 -25.06 11.14 29.43
N ASN A 113 -25.98 12.01 29.04
CA ASN A 113 -27.15 12.37 29.84
C ASN A 113 -28.40 11.74 29.24
N GLY A 114 -29.09 10.90 30.01
CA GLY A 114 -30.34 10.25 29.60
C GLY A 114 -30.18 8.79 29.16
N PRO A 115 -31.29 8.15 28.74
CA PRO A 115 -31.31 6.74 28.35
C PRO A 115 -30.64 6.52 26.98
N PRO A 116 -30.20 5.28 26.68
CA PRO A 116 -29.62 4.93 25.39
C PRO A 116 -30.60 5.10 24.24
N VAL A 117 -30.10 5.63 23.12
CA VAL A 117 -30.85 5.76 21.87
C VAL A 117 -30.55 4.58 20.97
N PHE A 118 -31.62 3.93 20.51
CA PHE A 118 -31.56 2.80 19.59
C PHE A 118 -32.44 3.07 18.36
N THR A 119 -31.85 2.88 17.18
CA THR A 119 -32.58 2.92 15.90
C THR A 119 -32.61 1.52 15.28
N CYS A 120 -33.72 1.12 14.68
CA CYS A 120 -33.78 -0.16 13.99
C CYS A 120 -32.87 -0.14 12.74
N PRO A 121 -32.03 -1.17 12.50
CA PRO A 121 -31.21 -1.24 11.29
C PRO A 121 -32.05 -1.22 10.02
N HIS A 122 -31.59 -0.49 9.00
CA HIS A 122 -32.22 -0.49 7.69
C HIS A 122 -31.73 -1.65 6.82
N CYS A 123 -32.64 -2.24 6.05
CA CYS A 123 -32.29 -3.27 5.08
C CYS A 123 -31.41 -2.70 3.96
N LEU A 124 -30.29 -3.37 3.69
CA LEU A 124 -29.41 -3.09 2.56
C LEU A 124 -29.75 -4.03 1.39
N SER A 125 -29.52 -3.59 0.15
CA SER A 125 -29.58 -4.50 -1.00
C SER A 125 -28.46 -5.55 -0.90
N PRO A 126 -28.62 -6.74 -1.50
CA PRO A 126 -27.63 -7.82 -1.39
C PRO A 126 -26.20 -7.40 -1.77
N ASP A 127 -26.05 -6.62 -2.84
CA ASP A 127 -24.74 -6.15 -3.31
C ASP A 127 -24.09 -5.19 -2.30
N LYS A 128 -24.87 -4.26 -1.75
CA LYS A 128 -24.42 -3.30 -0.74
C LYS A 128 -24.05 -4.02 0.56
N LEU A 129 -24.88 -4.96 0.99
CA LEU A 129 -24.62 -5.77 2.19
C LEU A 129 -23.31 -6.57 2.04
N LYS A 130 -23.07 -7.18 0.88
CA LYS A 130 -21.84 -7.93 0.59
C LYS A 130 -20.60 -7.04 0.65
N ALA A 131 -20.66 -5.86 0.01
CA ALA A 131 -19.55 -4.91 -0.01
C ALA A 131 -19.23 -4.41 1.41
N VAL A 132 -20.25 -3.98 2.14
CA VAL A 132 -20.10 -3.49 3.52
C VAL A 132 -19.56 -4.58 4.44
N LYS A 133 -20.09 -5.80 4.34
CA LYS A 133 -19.60 -6.89 5.19
C LYS A 133 -18.11 -7.17 4.96
N ALA A 134 -17.64 -7.16 3.72
CA ALA A 134 -16.23 -7.35 3.42
C ALA A 134 -15.35 -6.24 4.04
N GLU A 135 -15.80 -4.99 4.01
CA GLU A 135 -15.11 -3.86 4.62
C GLU A 135 -15.02 -4.01 6.16
N PHE A 136 -16.14 -4.31 6.82
CA PHE A 136 -16.16 -4.51 8.27
C PHE A 136 -15.35 -5.75 8.70
N ASP A 137 -15.38 -6.83 7.92
CA ASP A 137 -14.54 -8.02 8.16
C ASP A 137 -13.04 -7.67 8.05
N TYR A 138 -12.66 -6.82 7.08
CA TYR A 138 -11.29 -6.32 6.96
C TYR A 138 -10.89 -5.43 8.15
N MET A 139 -11.75 -4.51 8.58
CA MET A 139 -11.50 -3.68 9.77
C MET A 139 -11.38 -4.51 11.06
N LEU A 140 -12.13 -5.61 11.18
CA LEU A 140 -11.99 -6.56 12.29
C LEU A 140 -10.62 -7.27 12.25
N GLN A 141 -10.14 -7.66 11.07
CA GLN A 141 -8.80 -8.27 10.90
C GLN A 141 -7.68 -7.31 11.29
N LEU A 142 -7.84 -6.03 10.96
CA LEU A 142 -6.93 -4.95 11.35
C LEU A 142 -7.07 -4.52 12.82
N GLN A 143 -8.00 -5.09 13.58
CA GLN A 143 -8.29 -4.73 14.97
C GLN A 143 -8.69 -3.25 15.17
N LEU A 144 -9.22 -2.59 14.14
CA LEU A 144 -9.70 -1.21 14.22
C LEU A 144 -11.08 -1.11 14.90
N ILE A 145 -11.87 -2.18 14.83
CA ILE A 145 -13.20 -2.29 15.44
C ILE A 145 -13.33 -3.63 16.18
N HIS A 146 -14.33 -3.73 17.06
CA HIS A 146 -14.68 -4.98 17.73
C HIS A 146 -16.20 -5.13 17.88
N PRO A 147 -16.72 -6.37 18.00
CA PRO A 147 -18.12 -6.58 18.34
C PRO A 147 -18.47 -5.98 19.71
N SER A 148 -19.68 -5.43 19.83
CA SER A 148 -20.18 -4.80 21.05
C SER A 148 -21.61 -5.25 21.33
N THR A 149 -21.98 -5.28 22.61
CA THR A 149 -23.34 -5.54 23.11
C THR A 149 -24.00 -4.27 23.65
N SER A 150 -23.56 -3.10 23.17
CA SER A 150 -24.07 -1.79 23.59
C SER A 150 -25.58 -1.64 23.36
N PRO A 151 -26.31 -0.96 24.26
CA PRO A 151 -27.70 -0.58 24.03
C PRO A 151 -27.85 0.61 23.06
N TRP A 152 -26.74 1.28 22.72
CA TRP A 152 -26.71 2.40 21.77
C TRP A 152 -26.54 1.90 20.33
N PHE A 153 -27.37 2.39 19.40
CA PHE A 153 -27.21 2.09 17.98
C PHE A 153 -27.73 3.22 17.09
N SER A 154 -26.87 3.66 16.18
CA SER A 154 -27.17 4.58 15.08
C SER A 154 -27.27 3.83 13.75
N PRO A 155 -28.17 4.22 12.83
CA PRO A 155 -28.30 3.57 11.54
C PRO A 155 -27.05 3.78 10.69
N LEU A 156 -26.75 2.79 9.84
CA LEU A 156 -25.66 2.85 8.87
C LEU A 156 -26.17 3.35 7.52
N HIS A 157 -25.57 4.44 7.03
CA HIS A 157 -25.81 4.96 5.69
C HIS A 157 -24.66 4.60 4.76
N LEU A 158 -24.98 4.42 3.48
CA LEU A 158 -24.02 4.09 2.44
C LEU A 158 -23.99 5.19 1.40
N VAL A 159 -22.86 5.86 1.31
CA VAL A 159 -22.65 6.99 0.41
C VAL A 159 -21.80 6.54 -0.77
N PRO A 160 -22.28 6.66 -2.03
CA PRO A 160 -21.47 6.35 -3.19
C PRO A 160 -20.34 7.38 -3.32
N LYS A 161 -19.13 6.89 -3.61
CA LYS A 161 -17.98 7.72 -3.95
C LYS A 161 -17.47 7.29 -5.33
N GLY A 162 -17.64 8.16 -6.31
CA GLY A 162 -17.34 7.81 -7.71
C GLY A 162 -18.32 6.76 -8.25
N LYS A 163 -17.85 5.92 -9.19
CA LYS A 163 -18.72 5.00 -9.95
C LYS A 163 -18.96 3.65 -9.28
N THR A 164 -18.01 3.17 -8.49
CA THR A 164 -18.02 1.79 -7.97
C THR A 164 -17.81 1.71 -6.47
N ASP A 165 -17.33 2.78 -5.82
CA ASP A 165 -16.96 2.75 -4.42
C ASP A 165 -18.11 3.26 -3.54
N ILE A 166 -18.24 2.66 -2.35
CA ILE A 166 -19.33 2.95 -1.40
C ILE A 166 -18.72 3.00 -0.01
N HIS A 167 -18.92 4.11 0.70
CA HIS A 167 -18.42 4.25 2.07
C HIS A 167 -19.53 4.10 3.12
N PRO A 168 -19.27 3.32 4.19
CA PRO A 168 -20.11 3.30 5.38
C PRO A 168 -20.02 4.62 6.15
N VAL A 169 -21.16 5.17 6.55
CA VAL A 169 -21.29 6.42 7.33
C VAL A 169 -22.27 6.21 8.47
N GLY A 170 -21.83 6.47 9.70
CA GLY A 170 -22.71 6.48 10.88
C GLY A 170 -23.46 7.81 10.99
N ASP A 171 -24.74 7.74 11.37
CA ASP A 171 -25.57 8.91 11.69
C ASP A 171 -25.63 9.13 13.21
N TYR A 172 -24.71 9.95 13.73
CA TYR A 172 -24.47 10.13 15.18
C TYR A 172 -25.21 11.34 15.75
#